data_AF-A0A4Q7CI38-F1
#
_entry.id   AF-A0A4Q7CI38-F1
#
_cell.length_a   1.000
_cell.length_b   1.000
_cell.length_c   1.000
_cell.angle_alpha   90.00
_cell.angle_beta   90.00
_cell.angle_gamma   90.00
#
_symmetry.space_group_name_H-M   'P 1'
#
loop_
_entity.id
_entity.type
_entity.pdbx_description
1 polymer ?
#
loop_
_entity_poly.entity_id
_entity_poly.type
_entity_poly.pdbx_seq_one_letter_code
_entity_poly.pdbx_strand_id
1 'polypeptide(L)' 'VVSEVSGIIRFADMVDGQTITRQTDELTGLSSLVVLDTAERTGSGKDLRPALRITDAQGNDVLIPNTDMPAQYFL' A
#
# COMPACT_ATOMS: atom_id res chain seq x y z
N VAL A 1 8.61 -6.00 -0.73
CA VAL A 1 7.43 -6.85 -0.42
C VAL A 1 7.09 -7.68 -1.65
N VAL A 2 6.88 -8.98 -1.51
CA VAL A 2 6.49 -9.89 -2.60
C VAL A 2 5.14 -10.50 -2.24
N SER A 3 4.19 -10.55 -3.17
CA SER A 3 2.89 -11.15 -2.92
C SER A 3 2.92 -12.66 -3.14
N GLU A 4 2.22 -13.40 -2.27
CA GLU A 4 2.06 -14.85 -2.30
C GLU A 4 0.80 -15.28 -3.08
N VAL A 5 -0.03 -14.32 -3.48
CA VAL A 5 -1.30 -14.54 -4.17
C VAL A 5 -1.39 -13.69 -5.43
N SER A 6 -2.22 -14.11 -6.36
CA SER A 6 -2.56 -13.32 -7.55
C SER A 6 -3.85 -12.53 -7.32
N GLY A 7 -3.94 -11.34 -7.91
CA GLY A 7 -5.13 -10.50 -7.84
C GLY A 7 -4.84 -9.07 -8.25
N ILE A 8 -5.71 -8.17 -7.82
CA ILE A 8 -5.64 -6.74 -8.09
C ILE A 8 -5.21 -6.02 -6.81
N ILE A 9 -4.19 -5.16 -6.92
CA ILE A 9 -3.72 -4.34 -5.81
C ILE A 9 -4.75 -3.25 -5.49
N ARG A 10 -5.11 -3.14 -4.22
CA ARG A 10 -5.90 -2.05 -3.64
C ARG A 10 -5.08 -1.37 -2.56
N PHE A 11 -4.93 -0.06 -2.67
CA PHE A 11 -4.24 0.74 -1.67
C PHE A 11 -5.14 0.91 -0.44
N ALA A 12 -4.59 0.61 0.74
CA ALA A 12 -5.23 0.82 2.03
C ALA A 12 -4.40 1.84 2.82
N ASP A 13 -5.05 2.85 3.39
CA ASP A 13 -4.42 3.89 4.22
C ASP A 13 -3.26 4.65 3.54
N MET A 14 -3.21 4.65 2.21
CA MET A 14 -2.22 5.39 1.40
C MET A 14 -2.83 6.71 0.95
N VAL A 15 -2.48 7.79 1.63
CA VAL A 15 -2.97 9.16 1.38
C VAL A 15 -1.77 10.06 1.08
N ASP A 16 -1.81 10.71 -0.08
CA ASP A 16 -0.73 11.58 -0.54
C ASP A 16 -0.51 12.76 0.42
N GLY A 17 0.76 13.01 0.76
CA GLY A 17 1.19 14.01 1.75
C GLY A 17 0.94 13.63 3.21
N GLN A 18 0.28 12.50 3.51
CA GLN A 18 0.04 12.04 4.88
C GLN A 18 0.80 10.74 5.20
N THR A 19 0.65 9.72 4.36
CA THR A 19 1.31 8.41 4.55
C THR A 19 2.22 8.05 3.39
N ILE A 20 2.03 8.67 2.22
CA ILE A 20 2.87 8.50 1.05
C ILE A 20 3.23 9.85 0.43
N THR A 21 4.29 9.87 -0.38
CA THR A 21 4.66 10.99 -1.24
C THR A 21 5.01 10.48 -2.63
N ARG A 22 4.74 11.28 -3.66
CA ARG A 22 5.13 10.97 -5.04
C ARG A 22 6.51 11.56 -5.33
N GLN A 23 7.48 10.70 -5.57
CA GLN A 23 8.81 11.09 -6.02
C GLN A 23 8.93 10.86 -7.53
N THR A 24 9.39 11.87 -8.27
CA THR A 24 9.65 11.75 -9.71
C THR A 24 11.15 11.82 -9.95
N ASP A 25 11.69 10.84 -10.65
CA ASP A 25 13.07 10.84 -11.11
C ASP A 25 13.18 11.77 -12.33
N GLU A 26 14.02 12.80 -12.24
CA GLU A 26 14.13 13.84 -13.27
C GLU A 26 14.81 13.37 -14.56
N LEU A 27 15.62 12.30 -14.49
CA LEU A 27 16.35 11.78 -15.65
C LEU A 27 15.46 10.84 -16.48
N THR A 28 14.67 10.00 -15.82
CA THR A 28 13.81 9.00 -16.46
C THR A 28 12.36 9.45 -16.63
N GLY A 29 11.92 10.45 -15.85
CA GLY A 29 10.53 10.89 -15.77
C GLY A 29 9.59 9.90 -15.06
N LEU A 30 10.12 8.80 -14.52
CA LEU A 30 9.32 7.82 -13.79
C LEU A 30 8.93 8.36 -12.42
N SER A 31 7.66 8.21 -12.06
CA SER A 31 7.19 8.51 -10.71
C SER A 31 7.01 7.23 -9.90
N SER A 32 7.44 7.28 -8.64
CA SER A 32 7.24 6.24 -7.64
C SER A 32 6.50 6.82 -6.44
N LEU A 33 5.71 5.98 -5.78
CA LEU A 33 5.12 6.32 -4.48
C LEU A 33 6.06 5.82 -3.37
N VAL A 34 6.45 6.73 -2.49
CA VAL A 34 7.33 6.46 -1.34
C VAL A 34 6.52 6.57 -0.07
N VAL A 35 6.60 5.57 0.80
CA VAL A 35 5.92 5.57 2.09
C VAL A 35 6.72 6.43 3.08
N LEU A 36 6.04 7.34 3.77
CA LEU A 36 6.64 8.23 4.75
C LEU A 36 6.90 7.48 6.07
N ASP A 37 8.01 7.79 6.73
CA ASP A 37 8.27 7.27 8.07
C ASP A 37 7.28 7.89 9.08
N THR A 38 6.96 7.18 10.16
CA THR A 38 5.99 7.59 11.19
C THR A 38 6.30 8.98 11.77
N ALA A 39 7.59 9.35 11.85
CA ALA A 39 8.01 10.67 12.30
C ALA A 39 7.64 11.79 11.31
N GLU A 40 7.63 11.50 10.01
CA GLU A 40 7.31 12.43 8.93
C GLU A 40 5.79 12.55 8.67
N ARG A 41 5.01 11.55 9.12
CA ARG A 41 3.55 11.58 8.98
C ARG A 41 2.94 12.68 9.84
N THR A 42 2.06 13.46 9.25
CA THR A 42 1.39 14.60 9.90
C THR A 42 -0.06 14.26 10.25
N GLY A 43 -0.61 14.91 11.29
CA GLY A 43 -2.02 14.79 11.69
C GLY A 43 -2.47 13.34 11.90
N SER A 44 -3.61 12.99 11.29
CA SER A 44 -4.20 11.65 11.32
C SER A 44 -3.35 10.57 10.63
N GLY A 45 -2.34 10.95 9.83
CA GLY A 45 -1.44 10.02 9.15
C GLY A 45 -0.61 9.15 10.09
N LYS A 46 -0.42 9.54 11.35
CA LYS A 46 0.31 8.74 12.35
C LYS A 46 -0.43 7.47 12.77
N ASP A 47 -1.75 7.50 12.74
CA ASP A 47 -2.60 6.36 13.10
C ASP A 47 -2.83 5.42 11.91
N LEU A 48 -2.70 5.95 10.69
CA LEU A 48 -2.83 5.19 9.46
C LEU A 48 -1.68 4.17 9.29
N ARG A 49 -2.01 3.01 8.70
CA ARG A 49 -1.07 1.92 8.45
C ARG A 49 -1.08 1.58 6.96
N PRO A 50 -0.29 2.29 6.13
CA PRO A 50 -0.30 2.10 4.68
C PRO A 50 -0.01 0.64 4.35
N ALA A 51 -0.85 0.06 3.49
CA ALA A 51 -0.75 -1.33 3.11
C ALA A 51 -1.25 -1.57 1.68
N LEU A 52 -0.73 -2.62 1.07
CA LEU A 52 -1.22 -3.16 -0.19
C LEU A 52 -2.10 -4.37 0.10
N ARG A 53 -3.39 -4.26 -0.23
CA ARG A 53 -4.35 -5.35 -0.11
C ARG A 53 -4.61 -5.96 -1.49
N ILE A 54 -4.70 -7.28 -1.55
CA ILE A 54 -5.00 -7.98 -2.79
C ILE A 54 -6.49 -8.35 -2.82
N THR A 55 -7.15 -7.94 -3.89
CA THR A 55 -8.57 -8.19 -4.12
C THR A 55 -8.81 -8.97 -5.41
N ASP A 56 -9.92 -9.67 -5.50
CA ASP A 56 -10.39 -10.31 -6.72
C ASP A 56 -11.00 -9.28 -7.70
N ALA A 57 -11.47 -9.74 -8.86
CA ALA A 57 -12.08 -8.88 -9.87
C ALA A 57 -13.43 -8.27 -9.43
N GLN A 58 -14.04 -8.82 -8.38
CA GLN A 58 -15.29 -8.36 -7.79
C GLN A 58 -15.05 -7.41 -6.61
N GLY A 59 -13.78 -7.22 -6.22
CA GLY A 59 -13.37 -6.37 -5.11
C GLY A 59 -13.40 -7.04 -3.73
N ASN A 60 -13.58 -8.36 -3.66
CA ASN A 60 -13.47 -9.12 -2.42
C ASN A 60 -12.02 -9.44 -2.09
N ASP A 61 -11.75 -9.77 -0.84
CA ASP A 61 -10.40 -10.07 -0.39
C ASP A 61 -9.93 -11.43 -0.88
N VAL A 62 -8.70 -11.45 -1.40
CA VAL A 62 -7.97 -12.69 -1.59
C VAL A 62 -7.36 -13.09 -0.26
N LEU A 63 -7.58 -14.32 0.17
CA LEU A 63 -7.01 -14.87 1.40
C LEU A 63 -5.65 -15.51 1.11
N ILE A 64 -4.74 -15.48 2.08
CA ILE A 64 -3.45 -16.16 1.99
C ILE A 64 -3.70 -17.68 2.04
N PRO A 65 -3.10 -18.49 1.14
CA PRO A 65 -3.31 -19.93 1.11
C PRO A 65 -3.05 -20.57 2.47
N ASN A 66 -3.93 -21.47 2.88
CA ASN A 66 -3.89 -22.17 4.18
C ASN A 66 -4.19 -21.28 5.41
N THR A 67 -4.72 -20.08 5.23
CA THR A 67 -5.15 -19.21 6.33
C THR A 67 -6.48 -18.51 6.00
N ASP A 68 -7.16 -18.00 7.03
CA ASP A 68 -8.30 -17.10 6.87
C ASP A 68 -7.89 -15.61 6.85
N MET A 69 -6.59 -15.33 6.71
CA MET A 69 -6.07 -13.96 6.71
C MET A 69 -6.17 -13.35 5.31
N PRO A 70 -6.72 -12.13 5.16
CA PRO A 70 -6.67 -11.42 3.89
C PRO A 70 -5.22 -11.10 3.52
N ALA A 71 -4.90 -11.20 2.24
CA ALA A 71 -3.61 -10.86 1.68
C ALA A 71 -3.42 -9.34 1.73
N GLN A 72 -2.94 -8.86 2.87
CA GLN A 72 -2.64 -7.47 3.15
C GLN A 72 -1.20 -7.34 3.62
N TYR A 73 -0.43 -6.52 2.91
CA TYR A 73 0.99 -6.31 3.16
C TYR A 73 1.22 -4.86 3.61
N PHE A 74 1.59 -4.68 4.86
CA PHE A 74 1.93 -3.37 5.41
C PHE A 74 3.28 -2.87 4.88
N LEU A 75 3.41 -1.54 4.75
CA LEU A 75 4.57 -0.84 4.23
C LEU A 75 5.20 0.11 5.26
#